data_AF-A0A076H597-F1
#
_entry.id   AF-A0A076H597-F1
#
_cell.length_a   1.000
_cell.length_b   1.000
_cell.length_c   1.000
_cell.angle_alpha   90.00
_cell.angle_beta   90.00
_cell.angle_gamma   90.00
#
_symmetry.space_group_name_H-M   'P 1'
#
loop_
_entity.id
_entity.type
_entity.pdbx_description
1 polymer ?
#
loop_
_entity_poly.entity_id
_entity_poly.type
_entity_poly.pdbx_seq_one_letter_code
_entity_poly.pdbx_strand_id
1 'polypeptide(L)'
;MQARLDRIDALISSGYTLERKWGYYPDLKKSSGESVNIFGGLFSLSGPAGFSWIAFFFPWAVCAQIKEWSFFYFVAVFSFFSTALSIWLGTNTNVASFLTCFFYASMYPYLRYLAAMGNVKEYSKAASIVIGMLLWILAIVPSLILAFISAAYF
;
A
#
# COMPACT_ATOMS: atom_id res chain seq x y z
N MET A 1 11.41 12.33 0.07
CA MET A 1 11.00 11.28 -0.89
C MET A 1 12.06 11.07 -1.95
N GLN A 2 12.60 12.14 -2.56
CA GLN A 2 13.68 12.05 -3.55
C GLN A 2 14.84 11.15 -3.14
N ALA A 3 15.41 11.36 -1.95
CA ALA A 3 16.49 10.51 -1.41
C ALA A 3 16.18 8.99 -1.34
N ARG A 4 14.90 8.58 -1.32
CA ARG A 4 14.51 7.16 -1.38
C ARG A 4 14.49 6.64 -2.82
N LEU A 5 14.08 7.48 -3.77
CA LEU A 5 14.14 7.19 -5.19
C LEU A 5 15.60 7.11 -5.65
N ASP A 6 16.45 8.05 -5.22
CA ASP A 6 17.87 8.06 -5.55
C ASP A 6 18.59 6.78 -5.07
N ARG A 7 18.15 6.22 -3.93
CA ARG A 7 18.65 4.91 -3.44
C ARG A 7 18.21 3.76 -4.34
N ILE A 8 16.98 3.78 -4.84
CA ILE A 8 16.49 2.79 -5.80
C ILE A 8 17.28 2.92 -7.11
N ASP A 9 17.49 4.14 -7.62
CA ASP A 9 18.32 4.40 -8.80
C ASP A 9 19.75 3.87 -8.64
N ALA A 10 20.36 4.08 -7.47
CA ALA A 10 21.68 3.53 -7.18
C ALA A 10 21.70 2.00 -7.20
N LEU A 11 20.66 1.35 -6.67
CA LEU A 11 20.51 -0.10 -6.73
C LEU A 11 20.33 -0.59 -8.17
N ILE A 12 19.46 0.04 -8.96
CA ILE A 12 19.26 -0.30 -10.38
C ILE A 12 20.57 -0.13 -11.16
N SER A 13 21.29 0.97 -10.92
CA SER A 13 22.60 1.24 -11.55
C SER A 13 23.65 0.19 -11.19
N SER A 14 23.54 -0.45 -10.01
CA SER A 14 24.40 -1.55 -9.59
C SER A 14 24.00 -2.93 -10.14
N GLY A 15 22.98 -2.99 -11.02
CA GLY A 15 22.53 -4.21 -11.68
C GLY A 15 21.34 -4.90 -11.02
N TYR A 16 20.63 -4.23 -10.11
CA TYR A 16 19.35 -4.74 -9.59
C TYR A 16 18.23 -4.47 -10.60
N THR A 17 17.17 -5.26 -10.53
CA THR A 17 15.95 -5.06 -11.32
C THR A 17 14.76 -4.88 -10.39
N LEU A 18 13.83 -4.00 -10.75
CA LEU A 18 12.62 -3.77 -9.99
C LEU A 18 11.42 -3.97 -10.90
N GLU A 19 10.54 -4.91 -10.52
CA GLU A 19 9.36 -5.29 -11.30
C GLU A 19 8.12 -5.35 -10.40
N ARG A 20 6.93 -5.33 -11.01
CA ARG A 20 5.69 -5.66 -10.28
C ARG A 20 5.40 -7.15 -10.38
N LYS A 21 5.39 -7.82 -9.23
CA LYS A 21 4.87 -9.18 -9.08
C LYS A 21 3.38 -9.14 -8.76
N TRP A 22 2.61 -10.04 -9.38
CA TRP A 22 1.16 -10.15 -9.22
C TRP A 22 0.37 -8.86 -9.48
N GLY A 23 0.95 -7.91 -10.22
CA GLY A 23 0.31 -6.63 -10.56
C GLY A 23 0.30 -5.56 -9.46
N TYR A 24 0.70 -5.87 -8.22
CA TYR A 24 0.66 -4.91 -7.10
C TYR A 24 1.90 -4.93 -6.19
N TYR A 25 2.65 -6.04 -6.15
CA TYR A 25 3.76 -6.20 -5.22
C TYR A 25 5.09 -5.80 -5.89
N PRO A 26 5.84 -4.83 -5.37
CA PRO A 26 7.16 -4.51 -5.93
C PRO A 26 8.16 -5.60 -5.55
N ASP A 27 8.83 -6.17 -6.55
CA ASP A 27 9.85 -7.20 -6.37
C ASP A 27 11.19 -6.65 -6.85
N LEU A 28 12.08 -6.40 -5.89
CA LEU A 28 13.45 -5.96 -6.16
C LEU A 28 14.33 -7.21 -6.24
N LYS A 29 14.93 -7.49 -7.40
CA LYS A 29 15.83 -8.63 -7.61
C LYS A 29 17.27 -8.17 -7.74
N LYS A 30 18.20 -8.94 -7.16
CA LYS A 30 19.64 -8.79 -7.39
C LYS A 30 19.99 -9.18 -8.83
N SER A 31 21.21 -8.87 -9.26
CA SER A 31 21.79 -9.36 -10.52
C SER A 31 21.82 -10.90 -10.63
N SER A 32 21.84 -11.61 -9.49
CA SER A 32 21.72 -13.07 -9.42
C SER A 32 20.30 -13.61 -9.63
N GLY A 33 19.29 -12.73 -9.73
CA GLY A 33 17.87 -13.10 -9.85
C GLY A 33 17.16 -13.31 -8.51
N GLU A 34 17.86 -13.25 -7.37
CA GLU A 34 17.27 -13.39 -6.04
C GLU A 34 16.43 -12.16 -5.63
N SER A 35 15.21 -12.39 -5.16
CA SER A 35 14.37 -11.35 -4.55
C SER A 35 14.97 -10.84 -3.24
N VAL A 36 14.98 -9.52 -3.10
CA VAL A 36 15.42 -8.80 -1.90
C VAL A 36 14.21 -8.54 -1.01
N ASN A 37 14.39 -8.70 0.29
CA ASN A 37 13.37 -8.33 1.26
C ASN A 37 13.19 -6.79 1.32
N ILE A 38 12.13 -6.31 0.68
CA ILE A 38 11.77 -4.88 0.60
C ILE A 38 11.24 -4.30 1.92
N PHE A 39 10.89 -5.15 2.89
CA PHE A 39 10.43 -4.74 4.22
C PHE A 39 11.58 -4.58 5.22
N GLY A 40 12.78 -5.02 4.86
CA GLY A 40 13.95 -5.03 5.73
C GLY A 40 13.95 -6.18 6.73
N GLY A 41 14.93 -6.18 7.64
CA GLY A 41 15.01 -7.18 8.71
C GLY A 41 13.97 -6.92 9.80
N LEU A 42 13.70 -7.94 10.63
CA LEU A 42 12.72 -7.90 11.73
C LEU A 42 12.87 -6.67 12.65
N PHE A 43 14.08 -6.11 12.76
CA PHE A 43 14.43 -4.98 13.61
C PHE A 43 14.70 -3.66 12.86
N SER A 44 14.86 -3.66 11.53
CA SER A 44 15.12 -2.42 10.77
C SER A 44 13.85 -1.75 10.26
N LEU A 45 12.75 -2.52 10.13
CA LEU A 45 11.41 -2.08 9.66
C LEU A 45 11.45 -1.18 8.41
N SER A 46 12.53 -1.27 7.65
CA SER A 46 12.83 -0.45 6.49
C SER A 46 13.78 -1.25 5.61
N GLY A 47 13.31 -1.53 4.39
CA GLY A 47 14.12 -2.18 3.37
C GLY A 47 15.09 -1.20 2.70
N PRO A 48 15.76 -1.63 1.62
CA PRO A 48 16.77 -0.84 0.92
C PRO A 48 16.33 0.58 0.52
N ALA A 49 15.06 0.76 0.13
CA ALA A 49 14.52 2.07 -0.24
C ALA A 49 14.00 2.89 0.96
N GLY A 50 13.97 2.31 2.16
CA GLY A 50 13.48 2.94 3.39
C GLY A 50 11.96 2.94 3.54
N PHE A 51 11.48 3.61 4.59
CA PHE A 51 10.06 3.69 4.96
C PHE A 51 9.46 5.07 4.63
N SER A 52 8.25 5.14 4.07
CA SER A 52 7.57 6.40 3.76
C SER A 52 6.53 6.78 4.82
N TRP A 53 6.88 7.72 5.71
CA TRP A 53 5.96 8.23 6.74
C TRP A 53 4.68 8.84 6.18
N ILE A 54 4.76 9.52 5.04
CA ILE A 54 3.57 10.11 4.41
C ILE A 54 2.63 9.00 3.93
N ALA A 55 3.18 7.91 3.38
CA ALA A 55 2.38 6.76 2.97
C ALA A 55 1.84 5.97 4.17
N PHE A 56 2.47 6.07 5.34
CA PHE A 56 1.96 5.46 6.56
C PHE A 56 0.71 6.17 7.10
N PHE A 57 0.76 7.50 7.19
CA PHE A 57 -0.37 8.28 7.71
C PHE A 57 -1.46 8.54 6.67
N PHE A 58 -1.07 8.67 5.40
CA PHE A 58 -1.96 9.04 4.31
C PHE A 58 -1.81 8.11 3.09
N PRO A 59 -1.93 6.78 3.26
CA PRO A 59 -1.74 5.82 2.16
C PRO A 59 -2.71 6.08 1.00
N TRP A 60 -3.97 6.39 1.30
CA TRP A 60 -5.01 6.69 0.31
C TRP A 60 -4.64 7.88 -0.59
N ALA A 61 -4.08 8.96 -0.03
CA ALA A 61 -3.71 10.16 -0.79
C ALA A 61 -2.53 9.88 -1.72
N VAL A 62 -1.51 9.18 -1.21
CA VAL A 62 -0.29 8.94 -1.98
C VAL A 62 -0.46 7.83 -3.00
N CYS A 63 -1.27 6.81 -2.72
CA CYS A 63 -1.62 5.77 -3.69
C CYS A 63 -2.51 6.34 -4.80
N ALA A 64 -3.48 7.19 -4.48
CA ALA A 64 -4.25 7.92 -5.50
C ALA A 64 -3.34 8.79 -6.36
N GLN A 65 -2.36 9.48 -5.78
CA GLN A 65 -1.43 10.34 -6.51
C GLN A 65 -0.71 9.60 -7.64
N ILE A 66 -0.24 8.37 -7.38
CA ILE A 66 0.47 7.53 -8.36
C ILE A 66 -0.45 6.55 -9.10
N LYS A 67 -1.78 6.68 -8.94
CA LYS A 67 -2.80 5.78 -9.53
C LYS A 67 -2.59 4.30 -9.16
N GLU A 68 -2.15 4.04 -7.95
CA GLU A 68 -2.01 2.69 -7.40
C GLU A 68 -3.38 2.19 -6.89
N TRP A 69 -4.20 1.68 -7.80
CA TRP A 69 -5.57 1.25 -7.49
C TRP A 69 -5.63 -0.03 -6.63
N SER A 70 -4.58 -0.85 -6.68
CA SER A 70 -4.44 -2.07 -5.88
C SER A 70 -4.63 -1.83 -4.38
N PHE A 71 -4.22 -0.65 -3.89
CA PHE A 71 -4.45 -0.20 -2.52
C PHE A 71 -5.93 -0.19 -2.14
N PHE A 72 -6.79 0.37 -2.97
CA PHE A 72 -8.22 0.50 -2.65
C PHE A 72 -8.93 -0.85 -2.72
N TYR A 73 -8.53 -1.73 -3.64
CA TYR A 73 -9.02 -3.11 -3.66
C TYR A 73 -8.61 -3.88 -2.41
N PHE A 74 -7.35 -3.70 -1.97
CA PHE A 74 -6.85 -4.33 -0.75
C PHE A 74 -7.63 -3.84 0.49
N VAL A 75 -7.87 -2.53 0.60
CA VAL A 75 -8.70 -1.96 1.67
C VAL A 75 -10.10 -2.58 1.65
N ALA A 76 -10.75 -2.66 0.49
CA ALA A 76 -12.10 -3.24 0.39
C ALA A 76 -12.16 -4.70 0.86
N VAL A 77 -11.23 -5.53 0.39
CA VAL A 77 -11.16 -6.95 0.74
C VAL A 77 -10.86 -7.12 2.23
N PHE A 78 -9.82 -6.47 2.75
CA PHE A 78 -9.41 -6.63 4.14
C PHE A 78 -10.44 -6.06 5.12
N SER A 79 -11.03 -4.91 4.83
CA SER A 79 -12.11 -4.35 5.66
C SER A 79 -13.32 -5.27 5.69
N PHE A 80 -13.71 -5.85 4.55
CA PHE A 80 -14.84 -6.79 4.50
C PHE A 80 -14.59 -8.05 5.36
N PHE A 81 -13.45 -8.71 5.17
CA PHE A 81 -13.10 -9.91 5.94
C PHE A 81 -12.89 -9.61 7.42
N SER A 82 -12.29 -8.46 7.76
CA SER A 82 -12.13 -8.03 9.14
C SER A 82 -13.49 -7.85 9.81
N THR A 83 -14.46 -7.22 9.15
CA THR A 83 -15.82 -7.07 9.67
C THR A 83 -16.52 -8.42 9.83
N ALA A 84 -16.43 -9.29 8.83
CA ALA A 84 -17.03 -10.63 8.90
C ALA A 84 -16.48 -11.44 10.09
N LEU A 85 -15.16 -11.39 10.30
CA LEU A 85 -14.49 -12.07 11.40
C LEU A 85 -14.82 -11.44 12.76
N SER A 86 -14.92 -10.11 12.83
CA SER A 86 -15.37 -9.39 14.03
C SER A 86 -16.79 -9.77 14.45
N ILE A 87 -17.71 -9.87 13.48
CA ILE A 87 -19.08 -10.36 13.71
C ILE A 87 -19.05 -11.80 14.22
N TRP A 88 -18.28 -12.68 13.57
CA TRP A 88 -18.23 -14.10 13.91
C TRP A 88 -17.62 -14.37 15.30
N LEU A 89 -16.57 -13.63 15.67
CA LEU A 89 -15.87 -13.79 16.95
C LEU A 89 -16.43 -12.91 18.08
N GLY A 90 -17.33 -11.96 17.79
CA GLY A 90 -17.78 -10.97 18.75
C GLY A 90 -16.65 -10.05 19.26
N THR A 91 -15.61 -9.80 18.46
CA THR A 91 -14.44 -9.00 18.85
C THR A 91 -14.21 -7.83 17.90
N ASN A 92 -13.78 -6.69 18.45
CA ASN A 92 -13.34 -5.53 17.66
C ASN A 92 -11.81 -5.53 17.58
N THR A 93 -11.24 -6.01 16.47
CA THR A 93 -9.79 -6.00 16.24
C THR A 93 -9.41 -5.01 15.13
N ASN A 94 -8.75 -3.91 15.50
CA ASN A 94 -8.26 -2.88 14.57
C ASN A 94 -6.84 -3.12 14.04
N VAL A 95 -6.23 -4.27 14.37
CA VAL A 95 -4.82 -4.58 14.04
C VAL A 95 -4.57 -4.63 12.52
N ALA A 96 -5.58 -5.04 11.75
CA ALA A 96 -5.49 -5.16 10.29
C ALA A 96 -5.22 -3.81 9.60
N SER A 97 -5.80 -2.71 10.09
CA SER A 97 -5.63 -1.37 9.50
C SER A 97 -4.21 -0.84 9.71
N PHE A 98 -3.64 -1.03 10.90
CA PHE A 98 -2.27 -0.60 11.21
C PHE A 98 -1.24 -1.35 10.35
N LEU A 99 -1.38 -2.68 10.25
CA LEU A 99 -0.50 -3.51 9.43
C LEU A 99 -0.57 -3.12 7.95
N THR A 100 -1.77 -2.83 7.44
CA THR A 100 -1.95 -2.40 6.05
C THR A 100 -1.20 -1.10 5.75
N CYS A 101 -1.31 -0.09 6.63
CA CYS A 101 -0.56 1.15 6.50
C CYS A 101 0.96 0.93 6.56
N PHE A 102 1.42 0.04 7.44
CA PHE A 102 2.84 -0.28 7.56
C PHE A 102 3.41 -0.96 6.29
N PHE A 103 2.70 -1.95 5.76
CA PHE A 103 3.12 -2.64 4.53
C PHE A 103 3.18 -1.67 3.34
N TYR A 104 2.13 -0.87 3.15
CA TYR A 104 2.11 0.11 2.06
C TYR A 104 3.17 1.19 2.23
N ALA A 105 3.46 1.65 3.45
CA ALA A 105 4.50 2.63 3.69
C ALA A 105 5.90 2.14 3.34
N SER A 106 6.13 0.82 3.47
CA SER A 106 7.37 0.15 3.09
C SER A 106 7.46 -0.07 1.57
N MET A 107 6.35 -0.42 0.93
CA MET A 107 6.29 -0.66 -0.52
C MET A 107 6.27 0.65 -1.34
N TYR A 108 5.72 1.73 -0.78
CA TYR A 108 5.42 2.96 -1.50
C TYR A 108 6.62 3.55 -2.27
N PRO A 109 7.86 3.59 -1.73
CA PRO A 109 8.99 4.10 -2.50
C PRO A 109 9.22 3.35 -3.81
N TYR A 110 9.11 2.03 -3.78
CA TYR A 110 9.23 1.17 -4.97
C TYR A 110 8.07 1.38 -5.95
N LEU A 111 6.84 1.46 -5.43
CA LEU A 111 5.65 1.70 -6.26
C LEU A 111 5.70 3.05 -6.98
N ARG A 112 6.15 4.09 -6.27
CA ARG A 112 6.34 5.41 -6.87
C ARG A 112 7.44 5.41 -7.93
N TYR A 113 8.53 4.70 -7.68
CA TYR A 113 9.60 4.55 -8.66
C TYR A 113 9.09 3.87 -9.94
N LEU A 114 8.37 2.76 -9.79
CA LEU A 114 7.73 2.05 -10.91
C LEU A 114 6.73 2.92 -11.66
N ALA A 115 5.95 3.74 -10.95
CA ALA A 115 5.03 4.70 -11.57
C ALA A 115 5.78 5.76 -12.38
N ALA A 116 6.92 6.25 -11.89
CA ALA A 116 7.77 7.20 -12.61
C ALA A 116 8.37 6.57 -13.88
N MET A 117 8.92 5.34 -13.78
CA MET A 117 9.42 4.59 -14.95
C MET A 117 8.33 4.31 -15.98
N GLY A 118 7.10 4.03 -15.53
CA GLY A 118 5.94 3.79 -16.39
C GLY A 118 5.31 5.06 -16.98
N ASN A 119 5.93 6.23 -16.81
CA ASN A 119 5.39 7.53 -17.25
C ASN A 119 3.95 7.80 -16.73
N VAL A 120 3.63 7.31 -15.53
CA VAL A 120 2.32 7.54 -14.94
C VAL A 120 2.21 9.02 -14.58
N LYS A 121 1.31 9.73 -15.26
CA LYS A 121 0.99 11.12 -14.93
C LYS A 121 0.35 11.20 -13.55
N GLU A 122 1.14 11.61 -12.56
CA GLU A 122 0.69 11.81 -11.18
C GLU A 122 -0.44 12.84 -11.12
N TYR A 123 -1.39 12.66 -10.21
CA TYR A 123 -2.33 13.73 -9.86
C TYR A 123 -1.65 14.82 -9.04
N SER A 124 -2.19 16.05 -9.07
CA SER A 124 -1.75 17.08 -8.13
C SER A 124 -2.04 16.65 -6.70
N LYS A 125 -1.24 17.11 -5.73
CA LYS A 125 -1.40 16.74 -4.32
C LYS A 125 -2.81 17.03 -3.78
N ALA A 126 -3.41 18.15 -4.19
CA ALA A 126 -4.77 18.50 -3.78
C ALA A 126 -5.81 17.53 -4.38
N ALA A 127 -5.68 17.22 -5.67
CA ALA A 127 -6.58 16.28 -6.33
C ALA A 127 -6.44 14.86 -5.76
N SER A 128 -5.22 14.41 -5.44
CA SER A 128 -4.98 13.09 -4.89
C SER A 128 -5.56 12.91 -3.50
N ILE A 129 -5.61 13.97 -2.69
CA ILE A 129 -6.31 13.96 -1.41
C ILE A 129 -7.81 13.73 -1.63
N VAL A 130 -8.45 14.56 -2.46
CA VAL A 130 -9.91 14.44 -2.68
C VAL A 130 -10.28 13.09 -3.29
N ILE A 131 -9.59 12.69 -4.37
CA ILE A 131 -9.83 11.42 -5.06
C ILE A 131 -9.54 10.24 -4.14
N GLY A 132 -8.42 10.27 -3.42
CA GLY A 132 -8.03 9.20 -2.51
C GLY A 132 -9.01 9.01 -1.37
N MET A 133 -9.53 10.11 -0.79
CA MET A 133 -10.54 10.04 0.26
C MET A 133 -11.85 9.43 -0.26
N LEU A 134 -12.31 9.86 -1.44
CA LEU A 134 -13.52 9.31 -2.07
C LEU A 134 -13.39 7.81 -2.34
N LEU A 135 -12.28 7.39 -2.95
CA LEU A 135 -12.04 5.97 -3.24
C LEU A 135 -11.88 5.13 -1.98
N TRP A 136 -11.30 5.69 -0.92
CA TRP A 136 -11.20 5.01 0.36
C TRP A 136 -12.57 4.81 1.01
N ILE A 137 -13.44 5.84 1.00
CA ILE A 137 -14.82 5.73 1.47
C ILE A 137 -15.56 4.66 0.66
N LEU A 138 -15.45 4.69 -0.68
CA LEU A 138 -16.09 3.70 -1.55
C LEU A 138 -15.58 2.27 -1.27
N ALA A 139 -14.28 2.12 -0.99
CA ALA A 139 -13.68 0.82 -0.69
C ALA A 139 -14.24 0.19 0.59
N ILE A 140 -14.57 1.00 1.62
CA ILE A 140 -15.11 0.48 2.88
C ILE A 140 -16.63 0.23 2.87
N VAL A 141 -17.36 0.72 1.86
CA VAL A 141 -18.83 0.55 1.74
C VAL A 141 -19.29 -0.91 1.91
N PRO A 142 -18.68 -1.92 1.25
CA PRO A 142 -19.11 -3.32 1.41
C PRO A 142 -19.03 -3.81 2.86
N SER A 143 -17.99 -3.39 3.59
CA SER A 143 -17.80 -3.71 5.01
C SER A 143 -18.86 -3.01 5.88
N LEU A 144 -19.18 -1.75 5.60
CA LEU A 144 -20.23 -1.01 6.30
C LEU A 144 -21.62 -1.63 6.08
N ILE A 145 -21.93 -2.06 4.85
CA ILE A 145 -23.19 -2.74 4.53
C ILE A 145 -23.30 -4.04 5.35
N LEU A 146 -22.23 -4.84 5.41
CA LEU A 146 -22.21 -6.08 6.18
C LEU A 146 -22.43 -5.82 7.67
N ALA A 147 -21.75 -4.84 8.24
CA ALA A 147 -21.90 -4.45 9.64
C ALA A 147 -23.33 -4.00 9.95
N PHE A 148 -23.93 -3.17 9.08
CA PHE A 148 -25.28 -2.65 9.25
C PHE A 148 -26.34 -3.76 9.20
N ILE A 149 -26.23 -4.66 8.22
CA ILE A 149 -27.09 -5.84 8.12
C ILE A 149 -26.98 -6.66 9.41
N SER A 150 -25.76 -6.99 9.83
CA SER A 150 -25.56 -7.78 11.05
C SER A 150 -26.17 -7.13 12.29
N ALA A 151 -26.10 -5.81 12.44
CA ALA A 151 -26.68 -5.10 13.57
C ALA A 151 -28.22 -5.00 13.52
N ALA A 152 -28.85 -5.25 12.38
CA ALA A 152 -30.30 -5.23 12.23
C ALA A 152 -30.95 -6.60 12.52
N TYR A 153 -30.19 -7.69 12.45
CA TYR A 153 -30.66 -9.07 12.63
C TYR A 153 -30.29 -9.69 13.99
N PHE A 154 -29.52 -8.98 14.82
CA PHE A 154 -29.12 -9.37 16.17
C PHE A 154 -29.39 -8.21 17.14
#